data_AF-A0A2T2YXX9-F1
#
_entry.id   AF-A0A2T2YXX9-F1
#
_cell.length_a   1.000
_cell.length_b   1.000
_cell.length_c   1.000
_cell.angle_alpha   90.00
_cell.angle_beta   90.00
_cell.angle_gamma   90.00
#
_symmetry.space_group_name_H-M   'P 1'
#
loop_
_entity.id
_entity.type
_entity.pdbx_description
1 polymer ?
#
loop_
_entity_poly.entity_id
_entity_poly.type
_entity_poly.pdbx_seq_one_letter_code
_entity_poly.pdbx_strand_id
1 'polypeptide(L)'
;MSYVADPRVDAYVDALPAWQRDICREVRELVHAADPEVTETVKRGVRPYFVLDGNICALLATKTHVDVFLYDGAIVPDPAGIITGGHDNTTARTVGIREGEKVDAPALSAMLRQIIANNRAGGWRKLKRDAAPAD
;
A
#
# COMPACT_ATOMS: atom_id res chain seq x y z
N MET A 1 -20.09 2.74 1.02
CA MET A 1 -18.80 2.17 0.57
C MET A 1 -19.07 1.37 -0.69
N SER A 2 -18.35 1.64 -1.78
CA SER A 2 -18.58 1.08 -3.12
C SER A 2 -17.79 -0.21 -3.40
N TYR A 3 -17.11 -0.75 -2.41
CA TYR A 3 -16.27 -1.95 -2.52
C TYR A 3 -16.68 -3.02 -1.50
N VAL A 4 -16.28 -4.26 -1.75
CA VAL A 4 -16.51 -5.39 -0.84
C VAL A 4 -15.39 -5.45 0.19
N ALA A 5 -15.72 -5.15 1.45
CA ALA A 5 -14.80 -5.22 2.59
C ALA A 5 -14.53 -6.68 3.01
N ASP A 6 -13.30 -7.00 3.42
CA ASP A 6 -12.98 -8.26 4.10
C ASP A 6 -13.15 -8.09 5.63
N PRO A 7 -14.05 -8.85 6.29
CA PRO A 7 -14.28 -8.74 7.74
C PRO A 7 -13.04 -8.97 8.60
N ARG A 8 -12.01 -9.64 8.07
CA ARG A 8 -10.74 -9.84 8.79
C ARG A 8 -9.89 -8.58 8.80
N VAL A 9 -10.02 -7.72 7.78
CA VAL A 9 -9.42 -6.38 7.77
C VAL A 9 -10.17 -5.47 8.74
N ASP A 10 -11.50 -5.57 8.80
CA ASP A 10 -12.29 -4.86 9.82
C ASP A 10 -11.84 -5.24 11.23
N ALA A 11 -11.74 -6.54 11.52
CA ALA A 11 -11.27 -7.05 12.81
C ALA A 11 -9.85 -6.56 13.16
N TYR A 12 -8.95 -6.50 12.18
CA TYR A 12 -7.61 -5.95 12.38
C TYR A 12 -7.67 -4.47 12.76
N VAL A 13 -8.42 -3.67 11.99
CA VAL A 13 -8.53 -2.22 12.20
C VAL A 13 -9.21 -1.93 13.54
N ASP A 14 -10.35 -2.56 13.83
CA ASP A 14 -11.14 -2.24 15.02
C ASP A 14 -10.42 -2.52 16.34
N ALA A 15 -9.44 -3.42 16.34
CA ALA A 15 -8.58 -3.73 17.48
C ALA A 15 -7.49 -2.67 17.78
N LEU A 16 -7.30 -1.69 16.89
CA LEU A 16 -6.25 -0.66 17.04
C LEU A 16 -6.72 0.56 17.87
N PRO A 17 -5.78 1.29 18.50
CA PRO A 17 -5.99 2.65 18.98
C PRO A 17 -6.66 3.57 17.96
N ALA A 18 -7.45 4.54 18.43
CA ALA A 18 -8.26 5.41 17.57
C ALA A 18 -7.46 6.06 16.43
N TRP A 19 -6.30 6.67 16.73
CA TRP A 19 -5.48 7.34 15.72
C TRP A 19 -4.95 6.38 14.63
N GLN A 20 -4.67 5.12 14.97
CA GLN A 20 -4.24 4.12 14.00
C GLN A 20 -5.42 3.64 13.14
N ARG A 21 -6.62 3.54 13.73
CA ARG A 21 -7.84 3.22 12.98
C ARG A 21 -8.14 4.26 11.92
N ASP A 22 -7.99 5.53 12.27
CA ASP A 22 -8.24 6.65 11.36
C ASP A 22 -7.28 6.58 10.18
N ILE A 23 -5.97 6.38 10.42
CA ILE A 23 -4.97 6.19 9.36
C ILE A 23 -5.31 4.96 8.50
N CYS A 24 -5.57 3.80 9.11
CA CYS A 24 -5.86 2.58 8.35
C CYS A 24 -7.12 2.70 7.48
N ARG A 25 -8.17 3.37 7.99
CA ARG A 25 -9.40 3.63 7.24
C ARG A 25 -9.16 4.60 6.09
N GLU A 26 -8.42 5.68 6.32
CA GLU A 26 -8.06 6.62 5.26
C GLU A 26 -7.26 5.94 4.15
N VAL A 27 -6.22 5.18 4.50
CA VAL A 27 -5.43 4.43 3.49
C VAL A 27 -6.30 3.44 2.73
N ARG A 28 -7.17 2.70 3.43
CA ARG A 28 -8.11 1.75 2.82
C ARG A 28 -9.03 2.41 1.80
N GLU A 29 -9.61 3.56 2.13
CA GLU A 29 -10.43 4.34 1.19
C GLU A 29 -9.61 4.81 -0.02
N LEU A 30 -8.38 5.30 0.18
CA LEU A 30 -7.51 5.71 -0.92
C LEU A 30 -7.17 4.56 -1.87
N VAL A 31 -6.97 3.35 -1.34
CA VAL A 31 -6.70 2.17 -2.17
C VAL A 31 -7.90 1.83 -3.04
N HIS A 32 -9.10 1.76 -2.48
CA HIS A 32 -10.32 1.44 -3.24
C HIS A 32 -10.77 2.57 -4.17
N ALA A 33 -10.49 3.82 -3.81
CA ALA A 33 -10.69 4.96 -4.70
C ALA A 33 -9.69 4.99 -5.87
N ALA A 34 -8.52 4.35 -5.72
CA ALA A 34 -7.56 4.22 -6.81
C ALA A 34 -8.04 3.23 -7.88
N ASP A 35 -8.72 2.15 -7.47
CA ASP A 35 -9.36 1.19 -8.37
C ASP A 35 -10.41 0.34 -7.60
N PRO A 36 -11.69 0.33 -8.03
CA PRO A 36 -12.76 -0.40 -7.34
C PRO A 36 -12.66 -1.93 -7.47
N GLU A 37 -11.81 -2.46 -8.36
CA GLU A 37 -11.55 -3.91 -8.48
C GLU A 37 -10.55 -4.43 -7.45
N VAL A 38 -9.95 -3.54 -6.64
CA VAL A 38 -9.03 -3.96 -5.57
C VAL A 38 -9.77 -4.82 -4.56
N THR A 39 -9.15 -5.94 -4.22
CA THR A 39 -9.66 -6.85 -3.19
C THR A 39 -8.79 -6.80 -1.94
N GLU A 40 -9.41 -7.12 -0.82
CA GLU A 40 -8.77 -7.22 0.47
C GLU A 40 -8.48 -8.66 0.82
N THR A 41 -7.40 -8.89 1.56
CA THR A 41 -7.09 -10.20 2.11
C THR A 41 -6.20 -10.05 3.33
N VAL A 42 -6.08 -11.13 4.11
CA VAL A 42 -5.14 -11.20 5.23
C VAL A 42 -4.05 -12.21 4.92
N LYS A 43 -2.79 -11.77 5.04
CA LYS A 43 -1.60 -12.63 4.88
C LYS A 43 -0.74 -12.56 6.15
N ARG A 44 0.18 -13.52 6.31
CA ARG A 44 1.12 -13.58 7.44
C ARG A 44 0.40 -13.54 8.80
N GLY A 45 -0.68 -14.33 8.92
CA GLY A 45 -1.50 -14.42 10.14
C GLY A 45 -2.59 -13.35 10.20
N VAL A 46 -2.21 -12.08 10.38
CA VAL A 46 -3.15 -11.00 10.70
C VAL A 46 -2.97 -9.74 9.87
N ARG A 47 -2.03 -9.70 8.92
CA ARG A 47 -1.69 -8.47 8.22
C ARG A 47 -2.66 -8.20 7.06
N PRO A 48 -3.35 -7.05 7.01
CA PRO A 48 -4.14 -6.65 5.85
C PRO A 48 -3.26 -6.43 4.62
N TYR A 49 -3.70 -6.97 3.49
CA TYR A 49 -3.14 -6.74 2.17
C TYR A 49 -4.25 -6.30 1.24
N PHE A 50 -3.90 -5.36 0.37
CA PHE A 50 -4.72 -4.94 -0.75
C PHE A 50 -4.08 -5.45 -2.03
N VAL A 51 -4.88 -6.14 -2.84
CA VAL A 51 -4.38 -6.91 -3.97
C VAL A 51 -5.25 -6.69 -5.21
N LEU A 52 -4.58 -6.66 -6.35
CA LEU A 52 -5.16 -6.83 -7.69
C LEU A 52 -4.32 -7.91 -8.39
N ASP A 53 -3.97 -7.77 -9.67
CA ASP A 53 -3.01 -8.60 -10.43
C ASP A 53 -1.59 -8.69 -9.82
N GLY A 54 -1.43 -8.24 -8.59
CA GLY A 54 -0.27 -8.31 -7.72
C GLY A 54 -0.63 -7.70 -6.34
N ASN A 55 0.30 -7.80 -5.38
CA ASN A 55 0.15 -7.00 -4.15
C ASN A 55 0.26 -5.52 -4.50
N ILE A 56 -0.59 -4.69 -3.91
CA ILE A 56 -0.51 -3.22 -4.04
C ILE A 56 0.13 -2.66 -2.78
N CYS A 57 -0.52 -2.86 -1.64
CA CYS A 57 0.01 -2.46 -0.35
C CYS A 57 -0.40 -3.40 0.78
N ALA A 58 0.23 -3.22 1.95
CA ALA A 58 -0.16 -3.88 3.19
C ALA A 58 -0.06 -2.90 4.36
N LEU A 59 -0.90 -3.09 5.38
CA LEU A 59 -0.92 -2.27 6.59
C LEU A 59 -0.23 -2.98 7.75
N LEU A 60 0.56 -2.24 8.53
CA LEU A 60 1.13 -2.72 9.79
C LEU A 60 1.17 -1.59 10.81
N ALA A 61 0.22 -1.59 11.73
CA ALA A 61 0.31 -0.81 12.96
C ALA A 61 1.44 -1.34 13.86
N THR A 62 2.27 -0.42 14.32
CA THR A 62 3.32 -0.65 15.33
C THR A 62 2.96 0.09 16.62
N LYS A 63 3.87 0.15 17.59
CA LYS A 63 3.64 0.95 18.81
C LYS A 63 3.60 2.45 18.55
N THR A 64 4.23 2.95 17.50
CA THR A 64 4.49 4.40 17.31
C THR A 64 4.05 4.95 15.96
N HIS A 65 3.71 4.09 14.99
CA HIS A 65 3.28 4.49 13.66
C HIS A 65 2.46 3.39 12.99
N VAL A 66 1.80 3.70 11.89
CA VAL A 66 1.26 2.75 10.92
C VAL A 66 2.16 2.74 9.70
N ASP A 67 2.70 1.59 9.36
CA ASP A 67 3.42 1.37 8.10
C ASP A 67 2.44 0.99 6.99
N VAL A 68 2.50 1.73 5.88
CA VAL A 68 1.93 1.33 4.59
C VAL A 68 3.07 0.79 3.73
N PHE A 69 3.14 -0.53 3.60
CA PHE A 69 4.09 -1.17 2.69
C PHE A 69 3.57 -1.04 1.26
N LEU A 70 4.34 -0.45 0.35
CA LEU A 70 4.03 -0.30 -1.06
C LEU A 70 4.82 -1.34 -1.87
N TYR A 71 4.14 -2.29 -2.52
CA TYR A 71 4.77 -3.36 -3.31
C TYR A 71 5.12 -2.90 -4.72
N ASP A 72 5.92 -1.84 -4.79
CA ASP A 72 6.23 -1.09 -5.99
C ASP A 72 7.48 -1.55 -6.73
N GLY A 73 8.18 -2.55 -6.19
CA GLY A 73 9.45 -3.02 -6.73
C GLY A 73 10.52 -1.92 -6.81
N ALA A 74 10.44 -0.84 -6.04
CA ALA A 74 11.30 0.34 -6.13
C ALA A 74 11.36 1.00 -7.54
N ILE A 75 10.35 0.81 -8.39
CA ILE A 75 10.27 1.44 -9.73
C ILE A 75 9.24 2.56 -9.82
N VAL A 76 8.45 2.78 -8.76
CA VAL A 76 7.49 3.89 -8.70
C VAL A 76 8.22 5.14 -8.20
N PRO A 77 8.13 6.29 -8.87
CA PRO A 77 8.78 7.51 -8.38
C PRO A 77 8.12 8.02 -7.09
N ASP A 78 8.92 8.68 -6.25
CA ASP A 78 8.46 9.36 -5.03
C ASP A 78 8.89 10.84 -5.08
N PRO A 79 8.25 11.68 -5.91
CA PRO A 79 8.63 13.09 -6.04
C PRO A 79 8.26 13.92 -4.82
N ALA A 80 7.30 13.45 -4.00
CA ALA A 80 6.86 14.12 -2.78
C ALA A 80 7.71 13.75 -1.55
N GLY A 81 8.55 12.71 -1.66
CA GLY A 81 9.43 12.26 -0.58
C GLY A 81 8.68 11.63 0.59
N ILE A 82 7.57 10.94 0.32
CA ILE A 82 6.74 10.33 1.38
C ILE A 82 7.25 8.96 1.83
N ILE A 83 8.17 8.33 1.09
CA ILE A 83 8.81 7.09 1.53
C ILE A 83 9.69 7.38 2.74
N THR A 84 9.39 6.73 3.86
CA THR A 84 10.12 6.85 5.12
C THR A 84 11.06 5.68 5.38
N GLY A 85 11.02 4.63 4.55
CA GLY A 85 11.82 3.44 4.75
C GLY A 85 11.84 2.47 3.56
N GLY A 86 12.78 1.52 3.63
CA GLY A 86 12.95 0.49 2.61
C GLY A 86 13.63 0.97 1.33
N HIS A 87 14.38 2.08 1.36
CA HIS A 87 15.06 2.64 0.18
C HIS A 87 15.98 1.63 -0.55
N ASP A 88 16.60 0.70 0.19
CA ASP A 88 17.43 -0.38 -0.37
C ASP A 88 16.64 -1.68 -0.68
N ASN A 89 15.34 -1.71 -0.41
CA ASN A 89 14.49 -2.89 -0.62
C ASN A 89 13.95 -2.89 -2.05
N THR A 90 14.21 -3.97 -2.79
CA THR A 90 13.82 -4.10 -4.20
C THR A 90 12.40 -4.62 -4.41
N THR A 91 11.68 -4.97 -3.34
CA THR A 91 10.32 -5.54 -3.36
C THR A 91 9.27 -4.56 -2.86
N ALA A 92 9.50 -3.92 -1.71
CA ALA A 92 8.55 -3.00 -1.12
C ALA A 92 9.23 -1.91 -0.29
N ARG A 93 8.73 -0.68 -0.43
CA ARG A 93 9.10 0.50 0.37
C ARG A 93 7.97 0.84 1.34
N THR A 94 8.24 1.70 2.32
CA THR A 94 7.26 2.05 3.36
C THR A 94 6.99 3.54 3.47
N VAL A 95 5.72 3.87 3.70
CA VAL A 95 5.27 5.17 4.21
C VAL A 95 4.79 4.95 5.64
N GLY A 96 5.56 5.43 6.62
CA GLY A 96 5.27 5.33 8.04
C GLY A 96 4.61 6.61 8.56
N ILE A 97 3.40 6.49 9.11
CA ILE A 97 2.59 7.62 9.57
C ILE A 97 2.41 7.54 11.09
N ARG A 98 2.82 8.59 11.82
CA ARG A 98 2.73 8.68 13.28
C ARG A 98 1.44 9.34 13.75
N GLU A 99 1.16 9.22 15.03
CA GLU A 99 0.07 9.94 15.68
C GLU A 99 0.21 11.45 15.48
N GLY A 100 -0.88 12.09 15.00
CA GLY A 100 -0.91 13.52 14.70
C GLY A 100 -0.33 13.93 13.33
N GLU A 101 0.33 13.02 12.62
CA GLU A 101 0.73 13.24 11.23
C GLU A 101 -0.49 13.04 10.31
N LYS A 102 -0.52 13.78 9.19
CA LYS A 102 -1.56 13.61 8.16
C LYS A 102 -1.06 12.65 7.10
N VAL A 103 -1.96 11.81 6.59
CA VAL A 103 -1.70 11.06 5.35
C VAL A 103 -1.59 12.08 4.21
N ASP A 104 -0.49 12.04 3.46
CA ASP A 104 -0.40 12.78 2.19
C ASP A 104 -1.23 12.04 1.13
N ALA A 105 -2.55 12.24 1.19
CA ALA A 105 -3.51 11.55 0.34
C ALA A 105 -3.23 11.73 -1.16
N PRO A 106 -2.89 12.93 -1.68
CA PRO A 106 -2.52 13.11 -3.08
C PRO A 106 -1.30 12.26 -3.49
N ALA A 107 -0.22 12.33 -2.72
CA ALA A 107 1.02 11.61 -3.04
C ALA A 107 0.83 10.09 -2.93
N LEU A 108 0.20 9.62 -1.84
CA LEU A 108 -0.07 8.20 -1.64
C LEU A 108 -1.00 7.65 -2.74
N SER A 109 -2.04 8.40 -3.13
CA SER A 109 -2.93 8.01 -4.22
C SER A 109 -2.20 7.87 -5.56
N ALA A 110 -1.28 8.78 -5.86
CA ALA A 110 -0.50 8.72 -7.09
C ALA A 110 0.37 7.45 -7.13
N MET A 111 1.03 7.12 -6.02
CA MET A 111 1.82 5.89 -5.91
C MET A 111 0.94 4.64 -6.04
N LEU A 112 -0.21 4.58 -5.34
CA LEU A 112 -1.14 3.46 -5.42
C LEU A 112 -1.62 3.22 -6.86
N ARG A 113 -2.04 4.28 -7.57
CA ARG A 113 -2.44 4.18 -8.98
C ARG A 113 -1.33 3.67 -9.88
N GLN A 114 -0.09 4.12 -9.67
CA GLN A 114 1.05 3.62 -10.45
C GLN A 114 1.36 2.16 -10.16
N ILE A 115 1.27 1.71 -8.90
CA ILE A 115 1.45 0.30 -8.53
C ILE A 115 0.36 -0.57 -9.18
N ILE A 116 -0.88 -0.09 -9.17
CA ILE A 116 -2.01 -0.75 -9.84
C ILE A 116 -1.78 -0.86 -11.35
N ALA A 117 -1.35 0.23 -12.01
CA ALA A 117 -1.00 0.21 -13.42
C ALA A 117 0.14 -0.78 -13.71
N ASN A 118 1.16 -0.83 -12.85
CA ASN A 118 2.26 -1.78 -12.97
C ASN A 118 1.77 -3.23 -12.85
N ASN A 119 0.85 -3.51 -11.91
CA ASN A 119 0.25 -4.84 -11.75
C ASN A 119 -0.54 -5.24 -13.01
N ARG A 120 -1.40 -4.36 -13.54
CA ARG A 120 -2.14 -4.61 -14.80
C ARG A 120 -1.22 -4.81 -16.01
N ALA A 121 -0.03 -4.21 -16.01
CA ALA A 121 0.99 -4.42 -17.06
C ALA A 121 1.79 -5.74 -16.92
N GLY A 122 1.46 -6.57 -15.91
CA GLY A 122 2.10 -7.85 -15.62
C GLY A 122 3.09 -7.82 -14.45
N GLY A 123 3.03 -6.76 -13.63
CA GLY A 123 3.76 -6.61 -12.38
C GLY A 123 5.18 -6.05 -12.53
N TRP A 124 5.67 -5.43 -11.45
CA TRP A 124 7.00 -4.78 -11.42
C TRP A 124 8.17 -5.72 -11.78
N ARG A 125 8.04 -7.03 -11.54
CA ARG A 125 9.08 -8.02 -11.92
C ARG A 125 9.24 -8.12 -13.44
N LYS A 126 8.12 -8.15 -14.16
CA LYS A 126 8.12 -8.14 -15.62
C LYS A 126 8.67 -6.81 -16.14
N LEU A 127 8.16 -5.69 -15.63
CA LEU A 127 8.59 -4.36 -16.05
C LEU A 127 10.10 -4.14 -15.86
N LYS A 128 10.67 -4.59 -14.73
CA LYS A 128 12.12 -4.54 -14.49
C LYS A 128 12.91 -5.34 -15.51
N ARG A 129 12.47 -6.56 -15.82
CA ARG A 129 13.13 -7.42 -16.81
C ARG A 129 13.05 -6.79 -18.20
N ASP A 130 11.90 -6.26 -18.57
CA ASP A 130 11.67 -5.68 -19.90
C ASP A 130 12.42 -4.33 -20.07
N ALA A 131 12.77 -3.64 -18.97
CA ALA A 131 13.60 -2.44 -18.96
C ALA A 131 15.12 -2.71 -18.88
N ALA A 132 15.53 -3.95 -18.63
CA ALA A 132 16.95 -4.31 -18.64
C ALA A 132 17.46 -4.27 -20.10
N PRO A 133 18.64 -3.68 -20.37
CA PRO A 133 19.21 -3.72 -21.70
C PRO A 133 19.42 -5.18 -22.14
N ALA A 134 19.15 -5.47 -23.41
CA ALA A 134 19.53 -6.75 -24.00
C ALA A 134 21.06 -6.82 -24.04
N ASP A 135 21.61 -7.88 -23.46
CA ASP A 135 23.04 -8.22 -23.54
C ASP A 135 23.49 -8.45 -24.99
#